data_AF-A0A7J4SNG2-F1
#
_entry.id   AF-A0A7J4SNG2-F1
#
_cell.length_a   1.000
_cell.length_b   1.000
_cell.length_c   1.000
_cell.angle_alpha   90.00
_cell.angle_beta   90.00
_cell.angle_gamma   90.00
#
_symmetry.space_group_name_H-M   'P 1'
#
loop_
_entity.id
_entity.type
_entity.pdbx_description
1 polymer ?
#
loop_
_entity_poly.entity_id
_entity_poly.type
_entity_poly.pdbx_seq_one_letter_code
_entity_poly.pdbx_strand_id
1 'polypeptide(L)'
;PVLASDLDPEMIKGSKLNFEDVFGKIPAESAFHQSDASKIGDLWGERENAAFIFDPPYARNSKTSSDAFEVFISACNAASKIDPEGRIVTILPTSSEYRFDDLEIPGDAEVLGRKWSDLIDEMEQIGWQIELAIMTRVHRSLSRIIVRAVGHGTQK
;
A
#
# COMPACT_ATOMS: atom_id res chain seq x y z
N PRO A 1 -13.29 13.14 -0.36
CA PRO A 1 -12.53 13.46 0.88
C PRO A 1 -11.16 12.79 0.84
N VAL A 2 -10.16 13.36 1.52
CA VAL A 2 -8.87 12.68 1.78
C VAL A 2 -8.81 12.31 3.25
N LEU A 3 -8.58 11.02 3.52
CA LEU A 3 -8.34 10.49 4.86
C LEU A 3 -6.93 9.95 4.89
N ALA A 4 -6.07 10.56 5.69
CA ALA A 4 -4.67 10.21 5.77
C ALA A 4 -4.28 9.88 7.20
N SER A 5 -3.41 8.89 7.35
CA SER A 5 -2.81 8.54 8.63
C SER A 5 -1.35 8.15 8.46
N ASP A 6 -0.58 8.41 9.50
CA ASP A 6 0.83 8.08 9.62
C ASP A 6 1.11 7.81 11.10
N LEU A 7 2.08 6.95 11.39
CA LEU A 7 2.49 6.67 12.76
C LEU A 7 3.28 7.84 13.36
N ASP A 8 3.98 8.60 12.52
CA ASP A 8 4.81 9.74 12.91
C ASP A 8 3.99 11.05 12.94
N PRO A 9 3.89 11.73 14.10
CA PRO A 9 3.15 12.99 14.20
C PRO A 9 3.78 14.12 13.35
N GLU A 10 5.08 14.08 13.07
CA GLU A 10 5.73 15.03 12.17
C GLU A 10 5.26 14.84 10.73
N MET A 11 5.07 13.59 10.29
CA MET A 11 4.54 13.27 8.96
C MET A 11 3.09 13.73 8.80
N ILE A 12 2.26 13.63 9.84
CA ILE A 12 0.89 14.18 9.84
C ILE A 12 0.92 15.70 9.71
N LYS A 13 1.78 16.38 10.47
CA LYS A 13 1.91 17.83 10.42
C LYS A 13 2.38 18.28 9.03
N GLY A 14 3.41 17.63 8.48
CA GLY A 14 3.92 17.91 7.14
C GLY A 14 2.88 17.66 6.05
N SER A 15 2.15 16.56 6.14
CA SER A 15 1.09 16.23 5.16
C SER A 15 -0.05 17.25 5.16
N LYS A 16 -0.47 17.74 6.33
CA LYS A 16 -1.45 18.83 6.44
C LYS A 16 -0.95 20.11 5.75
N LEU A 17 0.28 20.51 6.04
CA LEU A 17 0.89 21.71 5.44
C LEU A 17 0.99 21.57 3.92
N ASN A 18 1.46 20.43 3.42
CA ASN A 18 1.56 20.17 1.98
C ASN A 18 0.19 20.17 1.30
N PHE A 19 -0.83 19.60 1.94
CA PHE A 19 -2.19 19.63 1.41
C PHE A 19 -2.71 21.05 1.33
N GLU A 20 -2.54 21.84 2.39
CA GLU A 20 -3.03 23.22 2.45
C GLU A 20 -2.33 24.14 1.45
N ASP A 21 -1.03 23.92 1.21
CA ASP A 21 -0.25 24.68 0.23
C ASP A 21 -0.75 24.45 -1.21
N VAL A 22 -1.06 23.20 -1.56
CA VAL A 22 -1.46 22.83 -2.93
C VAL A 22 -2.96 23.03 -3.18
N PHE A 23 -3.81 22.68 -2.21
CA PHE A 23 -5.27 22.60 -2.39
C PHE A 23 -6.04 23.65 -1.58
N GLY A 24 -5.37 24.43 -0.74
CA GLY A 24 -6.00 25.37 0.19
C GLY A 24 -6.59 24.67 1.41
N LYS A 25 -7.52 25.35 2.09
CA LYS A 25 -8.09 24.88 3.36
C LYS A 25 -8.59 23.43 3.29
N ILE A 26 -8.20 22.61 4.27
CA ILE A 26 -8.67 21.22 4.39
C ILE A 26 -10.21 21.19 4.48
N PRO A 27 -10.90 20.47 3.58
CA PRO A 27 -12.35 20.27 3.63
C PRO A 27 -12.79 19.58 4.92
N ALA A 28 -14.03 19.83 5.38
CA ALA A 28 -14.54 19.29 6.65
C ALA A 28 -14.62 17.75 6.66
N GLU A 29 -14.81 17.16 5.48
CA GLU A 29 -14.88 15.73 5.25
C GLU A 29 -13.50 15.05 5.14
N SER A 30 -12.41 15.83 5.11
CA SER A 30 -11.04 15.32 5.05
C SER A 30 -10.41 15.32 6.44
N ALA A 31 -9.58 14.32 6.72
CA ALA A 31 -8.99 14.13 8.04
C ALA A 31 -7.57 13.59 7.95
N PHE A 32 -6.75 13.99 8.92
CA PHE A 32 -5.34 13.63 9.03
C PHE A 32 -5.04 13.28 10.49
N HIS A 33 -4.81 12.01 10.78
CA HIS A 33 -4.67 11.49 12.14
C HIS A 33 -3.41 10.64 12.33
N GLN A 34 -2.77 10.79 13.48
CA GLN A 34 -1.70 9.88 13.86
C GLN A 34 -2.30 8.50 14.16
N SER A 35 -1.96 7.48 13.37
CA SER A 35 -2.45 6.12 13.55
C SER A 35 -1.54 5.12 12.86
N ASP A 36 -1.47 3.92 13.45
CA ASP A 36 -0.87 2.77 12.80
C ASP A 36 -1.75 2.26 11.63
N ALA A 37 -1.13 1.77 10.57
CA ALA A 37 -1.82 1.26 9.39
C ALA A 37 -2.76 0.08 9.70
N SER A 38 -2.45 -0.74 10.70
CA SER A 38 -3.32 -1.86 11.15
C SER A 38 -4.63 -1.39 11.80
N LYS A 39 -4.70 -0.13 12.23
CA LYS A 39 -5.84 0.44 12.98
C LYS A 39 -6.73 1.37 12.16
N ILE A 40 -6.43 1.54 10.87
CA ILE A 40 -7.19 2.47 10.02
C ILE A 40 -8.66 2.04 9.85
N GLY A 41 -8.95 0.73 9.95
CA GLY A 41 -10.32 0.22 9.92
C GLY A 41 -11.17 0.78 11.07
N ASP A 42 -10.63 0.76 12.29
CA ASP A 42 -11.30 1.32 13.48
C ASP A 42 -11.42 2.84 13.39
N LEU A 43 -10.42 3.50 12.81
CA LEU A 43 -10.36 4.96 12.70
C LEU A 43 -11.36 5.51 11.68
N TRP A 44 -11.47 4.88 10.51
CA TRP A 44 -12.25 5.41 9.40
C TRP A 44 -13.63 4.79 9.24
N GLY A 45 -13.86 3.63 9.86
CA GLY A 45 -15.09 2.85 9.77
C GLY A 45 -15.34 2.28 8.38
N GLU A 46 -16.46 1.57 8.24
CA GLU A 46 -16.93 1.07 6.95
C GLU A 46 -17.26 2.22 5.99
N ARG A 47 -16.87 2.05 4.71
CA ARG A 47 -17.08 3.01 3.62
C ARG A 47 -17.29 2.26 2.31
N GLU A 48 -17.94 2.92 1.37
CA GLU A 48 -18.14 2.41 0.02
C GLU A 48 -17.38 3.25 -1.01
N ASN A 49 -17.00 2.64 -2.12
CA ASN A 49 -16.27 3.26 -3.22
C ASN A 49 -14.94 3.91 -2.77
N ALA A 50 -14.25 3.27 -1.83
CA ALA A 50 -12.97 3.71 -1.32
C ALA A 50 -11.81 3.31 -2.25
N ALA A 51 -10.82 4.20 -2.33
CA ALA A 51 -9.52 3.91 -2.89
C ALA A 51 -8.47 4.10 -1.80
N PHE A 52 -7.66 3.08 -1.57
CA PHE A 52 -6.56 3.08 -0.63
C PHE A 52 -5.27 3.26 -1.42
N ILE A 53 -4.56 4.36 -1.14
CA ILE A 53 -3.30 4.68 -1.81
C ILE A 53 -2.21 4.79 -0.75
N PHE A 54 -1.20 3.94 -0.82
CA PHE A 54 -0.09 3.96 0.14
C PHE A 54 1.21 3.43 -0.47
N ASP A 55 2.32 4.06 -0.07
CA ASP A 55 3.69 3.65 -0.39
C ASP A 55 4.34 3.15 0.91
N PRO A 56 4.29 1.83 1.21
CA PRO A 56 4.73 1.31 2.49
C PRO A 56 6.23 1.56 2.70
N PRO A 57 6.70 1.66 3.95
CA PRO A 57 8.10 1.89 4.22
C PRO A 57 8.96 0.77 3.64
N TYR A 58 9.99 1.13 2.89
CA TYR A 58 10.94 0.15 2.35
C TYR A 58 11.96 -0.22 3.43
N ALA A 59 12.11 -1.51 3.68
CA ALA A 59 13.16 -2.00 4.55
C ALA A 59 14.53 -1.61 4.00
N ARG A 60 15.32 -0.88 4.78
CA ARG A 60 16.69 -0.51 4.39
C ARG A 60 17.66 -1.70 4.49
N ASN A 61 17.35 -2.70 5.34
CA ASN A 61 18.19 -3.86 5.62
C ASN A 61 17.32 -5.14 5.73
N SER A 62 17.87 -6.33 5.47
CA SER A 62 17.12 -7.61 5.49
C SER A 62 16.40 -7.90 6.82
N LYS A 63 16.91 -7.42 7.96
CA LYS A 63 16.23 -7.56 9.26
C LYS A 63 14.91 -6.81 9.38
N THR A 64 14.74 -5.69 8.67
CA THR A 64 13.50 -4.89 8.68
C THR A 64 12.57 -5.22 7.52
N SER A 65 12.96 -6.16 6.64
CA SER A 65 12.16 -6.57 5.47
C SER A 65 10.91 -7.36 5.86
N SER A 66 11.04 -8.30 6.80
CA SER A 66 9.89 -8.97 7.41
C SER A 66 8.93 -7.96 8.04
N ASP A 67 9.44 -6.93 8.72
CA ASP A 67 8.61 -5.89 9.33
C ASP A 67 7.84 -5.08 8.28
N ALA A 68 8.47 -4.78 7.14
CA ALA A 68 7.82 -4.03 6.05
C ALA A 68 6.71 -4.83 5.37
N PHE A 69 6.91 -6.14 5.19
CA PHE A 69 5.89 -7.05 4.68
C PHE A 69 4.67 -7.14 5.61
N GLU A 70 4.90 -7.34 6.91
CA GLU A 70 3.82 -7.39 7.90
C GLU A 70 3.02 -6.09 7.98
N VAL A 71 3.70 -4.94 7.88
CA VAL A 71 3.04 -3.62 7.83
C VAL A 71 2.15 -3.51 6.58
N PHE A 72 2.65 -3.95 5.42
CA PHE A 72 1.90 -3.96 4.17
C PHE A 72 0.64 -4.84 4.26
N ILE A 73 0.79 -6.09 4.70
CA ILE A 73 -0.32 -7.04 4.85
C ILE A 73 -1.33 -6.57 5.90
N SER A 74 -0.86 -5.95 6.98
CA SER A 74 -1.74 -5.34 7.98
C SER A 74 -2.56 -4.18 7.41
N ALA A 75 -1.97 -3.35 6.55
CA ALA A 75 -2.67 -2.28 5.86
C ALA A 75 -3.73 -2.82 4.89
N CYS A 76 -3.40 -3.87 4.11
CA CYS A 76 -4.35 -4.55 3.23
C CYS A 76 -5.53 -5.16 4.00
N ASN A 77 -5.28 -5.78 5.14
CA ASN A 77 -6.33 -6.32 6.03
C ASN A 77 -7.20 -5.22 6.64
N ALA A 78 -6.61 -4.09 7.03
CA ALA A 78 -7.38 -2.99 7.57
C ALA A 78 -8.23 -2.30 6.48
N ALA A 79 -7.70 -2.19 5.26
CA ALA A 79 -8.43 -1.69 4.09
C ALA A 79 -9.63 -2.57 3.73
N SER A 80 -9.51 -3.90 3.79
CA SER A 80 -10.63 -4.80 3.45
C SER A 80 -11.78 -4.73 4.45
N LYS A 81 -11.51 -4.31 5.69
CA LYS A 81 -12.56 -4.00 6.69
C LYS A 81 -13.27 -2.67 6.44
N ILE A 82 -12.60 -1.72 5.78
CA ILE A 82 -13.20 -0.43 5.43
C ILE A 82 -14.09 -0.59 4.20
N ASP A 83 -13.55 -1.15 3.12
CA ASP A 83 -14.28 -1.38 1.87
C ASP A 83 -13.75 -2.65 1.19
N PRO A 84 -14.45 -3.79 1.32
CA PRO A 84 -14.03 -5.06 0.73
C PRO A 84 -14.22 -5.12 -0.80
N GLU A 85 -14.90 -4.14 -1.42
CA GLU A 85 -15.03 -3.97 -2.88
C GLU A 85 -14.21 -2.77 -3.40
N GLY A 86 -13.38 -2.21 -2.53
CA GLY A 86 -12.54 -1.05 -2.80
C GLY A 86 -11.39 -1.34 -3.77
N ARG A 87 -10.45 -0.39 -3.85
CA ARG A 87 -9.24 -0.52 -4.68
C ARG A 87 -8.00 -0.18 -3.88
N ILE A 88 -6.95 -0.97 -4.03
CA ILE A 88 -5.61 -0.66 -3.51
C ILE A 88 -4.74 -0.21 -4.67
N VAL A 89 -4.02 0.89 -4.49
CA VAL A 89 -2.90 1.30 -5.35
C VAL A 89 -1.67 1.49 -4.46
N THR A 90 -0.61 0.74 -4.74
CA THR A 90 0.60 0.75 -3.93
C THR A 90 1.86 0.64 -4.78
N ILE A 91 3.00 0.97 -4.19
CA ILE A 91 4.31 0.87 -4.81
C ILE A 91 5.19 0.00 -3.92
N LEU A 92 5.64 -1.14 -4.44
CA LEU A 92 6.40 -2.13 -3.67
C LEU A 92 7.86 -2.17 -4.13
N PRO A 93 8.85 -2.18 -3.21
CA PRO A 93 10.24 -2.27 -3.59
C PRO A 93 10.58 -3.70 -4.05
N THR A 94 11.42 -3.81 -5.08
CA THR A 94 11.98 -5.08 -5.55
C THR A 94 13.44 -4.92 -5.97
N SER A 95 14.16 -6.03 -6.07
CA SER A 95 15.54 -6.05 -6.54
C SER A 95 15.62 -5.57 -8.00
N SER A 96 16.71 -4.88 -8.34
CA SER A 96 16.99 -4.43 -9.71
C SER A 96 17.53 -5.52 -10.63
N GLU A 97 17.63 -6.76 -10.14
CA GLU A 97 18.13 -7.91 -10.89
C GLU A 97 17.15 -8.39 -11.95
N TYR A 98 15.86 -8.07 -11.79
CA TYR A 98 14.81 -8.35 -12.77
C TYR A 98 14.85 -7.31 -13.90
N ARG A 99 14.91 -7.78 -15.15
CA ARG A 99 15.08 -6.92 -16.33
C ARG A 99 13.71 -6.45 -16.83
N PHE A 100 13.64 -5.20 -17.28
CA PHE A 100 12.44 -4.54 -17.82
C PHE A 100 11.83 -5.23 -19.05
N ASP A 101 12.59 -6.12 -19.67
CA ASP A 101 12.21 -6.81 -20.89
C ASP A 101 11.23 -7.97 -20.60
N ASP A 102 11.09 -8.35 -19.33
CA ASP A 102 10.13 -9.34 -18.87
C ASP A 102 8.77 -8.66 -18.67
N LEU A 103 7.80 -8.99 -19.53
CA LEU A 103 6.41 -8.52 -19.43
C LEU A 103 5.71 -8.99 -18.14
N GLU A 104 6.27 -10.00 -17.48
CA GLU A 104 5.76 -10.62 -16.27
C GLU A 104 6.80 -10.55 -15.16
N ILE A 105 6.35 -10.29 -13.93
CA ILE A 105 7.20 -10.33 -12.75
C ILE A 105 7.37 -11.80 -12.35
N PRO A 106 8.61 -12.34 -12.29
CA PRO A 106 8.82 -13.73 -11.89
C PRO A 106 8.19 -14.01 -10.52
N GLY A 107 7.55 -15.17 -10.36
CA GLY A 107 6.91 -15.54 -9.08
C GLY A 107 7.89 -15.62 -7.91
N ASP A 108 9.15 -15.96 -8.17
CA ASP A 108 10.24 -15.98 -7.21
C ASP A 108 10.93 -14.62 -7.01
N ALA A 109 10.42 -13.55 -7.63
CA ALA A 109 10.96 -12.22 -7.47
C ALA A 109 10.88 -11.76 -6.01
N GLU A 110 11.95 -11.19 -5.48
CA GLU A 110 11.93 -10.66 -4.10
C GLU A 110 11.20 -9.31 -4.05
N VAL A 111 10.10 -9.24 -3.30
CA VAL A 111 9.27 -8.05 -3.07
C VAL A 111 9.02 -7.94 -1.57
N LEU A 112 9.40 -6.80 -0.97
CA LEU A 112 9.34 -6.62 0.50
C LEU A 112 10.04 -7.75 1.29
N GLY A 113 11.11 -8.36 0.75
CA GLY A 113 11.82 -9.46 1.39
C GLY A 113 11.12 -10.83 1.36
N ARG A 114 10.03 -10.96 0.60
CA ARG A 114 9.29 -12.21 0.36
C ARG A 114 9.18 -12.47 -1.14
N LYS A 115 8.75 -13.67 -1.53
CA LYS A 115 8.51 -13.95 -2.96
C LYS A 115 7.26 -13.22 -3.42
N TRP A 116 7.28 -12.76 -4.67
CA TRP A 116 6.12 -12.16 -5.32
C TRP A 116 4.90 -13.08 -5.29
N SER A 117 5.08 -14.39 -5.50
CA SER A 117 4.02 -15.39 -5.37
C SER A 117 3.39 -15.40 -3.98
N ASP A 118 4.21 -15.35 -2.93
CA ASP A 118 3.71 -15.38 -1.54
C ASP A 118 2.89 -14.12 -1.24
N LEU A 119 3.29 -12.98 -1.79
CA LEU A 119 2.56 -11.72 -1.65
C LEU A 119 1.21 -11.78 -2.37
N ILE A 120 1.16 -12.31 -3.59
CA ILE A 120 -0.09 -12.53 -4.33
C ILE A 120 -1.02 -13.42 -3.50
N ASP A 121 -0.53 -14.58 -3.03
CA ASP A 121 -1.33 -15.54 -2.26
C ASP A 121 -1.90 -14.90 -0.99
N GLU A 122 -1.09 -14.13 -0.25
CA GLU A 122 -1.56 -13.45 0.97
C GLU A 122 -2.57 -12.33 0.66
N MET A 123 -2.40 -11.57 -0.42
CA MET A 123 -3.37 -10.57 -0.85
C MET A 123 -4.70 -11.22 -1.25
N GLU A 124 -4.66 -12.32 -2.01
CA GLU A 124 -5.85 -13.06 -2.42
C GLU A 124 -6.60 -13.65 -1.21
N GLN A 125 -5.88 -14.17 -0.21
CA GLN A 125 -6.48 -14.65 1.04
C GLN A 125 -7.23 -13.56 1.81
N ILE A 126 -6.78 -12.31 1.73
CA ILE A 126 -7.48 -11.16 2.34
C ILE A 126 -8.72 -10.75 1.51
N GLY A 127 -8.76 -11.10 0.22
CA GLY A 127 -9.81 -10.75 -0.72
C GLY A 127 -9.41 -9.73 -1.79
N TRP A 128 -8.11 -9.49 -1.96
CA TRP A 128 -7.56 -8.57 -2.96
C TRP A 128 -6.99 -9.33 -4.16
N GLN A 129 -7.50 -9.06 -5.36
CA GLN A 129 -6.93 -9.56 -6.60
C GLN A 129 -6.07 -8.48 -7.26
N ILE A 130 -4.82 -8.81 -7.58
CA ILE A 130 -3.94 -7.90 -8.35
C ILE A 130 -4.39 -7.91 -9.82
N GLU A 131 -4.87 -6.77 -10.31
CA GLU A 131 -5.25 -6.61 -11.73
C GLU A 131 -4.12 -6.03 -12.58
N LEU A 132 -3.18 -5.32 -11.96
CA LEU A 132 -2.07 -4.68 -12.65
C LEU A 132 -0.84 -4.65 -11.75
N ALA A 133 0.31 -5.05 -12.30
CA ALA A 133 1.60 -4.91 -11.66
C ALA A 133 2.62 -4.45 -12.70
N ILE A 134 3.17 -3.24 -12.55
CA ILE A 134 4.12 -2.64 -13.49
C ILE A 134 5.46 -2.44 -12.81
N MET A 135 6.48 -3.17 -13.26
CA MET A 135 7.85 -2.93 -12.81
C MET A 135 8.37 -1.60 -13.35
N THR A 136 9.02 -0.81 -12.52
CA THR A 136 9.54 0.54 -12.80
C THR A 136 10.95 0.71 -12.22
N ARG A 137 11.92 1.12 -13.03
CA ARG A 137 13.33 1.21 -12.60
C ARG A 137 13.51 2.55 -11.92
N VAL A 138 14.08 2.54 -10.72
CA VAL A 138 14.38 3.79 -10.01
C VAL A 138 15.86 4.16 -10.20
N HIS A 139 16.75 3.22 -9.88
CA HIS A 139 18.19 3.37 -10.13
C HIS A 139 18.87 2.01 -10.33
N ARG A 140 20.21 1.98 -10.34
CA ARG A 140 21.00 0.77 -10.64
C ARG A 140 20.68 -0.42 -9.71
N SER A 141 20.28 -0.16 -8.47
CA SER A 141 20.09 -1.15 -7.40
C SER A 141 18.67 -1.20 -6.82
N LEU A 142 17.72 -0.44 -7.37
CA LEU A 142 16.34 -0.42 -6.91
C LEU A 142 15.37 -0.36 -8.08
N SER A 143 14.48 -1.33 -8.10
CA SER A 143 13.25 -1.34 -8.90
C SER A 143 12.05 -1.24 -7.96
N ARG A 144 10.91 -0.83 -8.52
CA ARG A 144 9.63 -0.78 -7.82
C ARG A 144 8.57 -1.45 -8.66
N ILE A 145 7.52 -1.96 -8.04
CA ILE A 145 6.35 -2.50 -8.71
C ILE A 145 5.18 -1.60 -8.34
N ILE A 146 4.57 -0.96 -9.33
CA ILE A 146 3.31 -0.24 -9.16
C ILE A 146 2.20 -1.29 -9.25
N VAL A 147 1.48 -1.50 -8.16
CA VAL A 147 0.42 -2.50 -8.06
C VAL A 147 -0.92 -1.81 -7.96
N ARG A 148 -1.89 -2.31 -8.71
CA ARG A 148 -3.32 -2.04 -8.49
C ARG A 148 -4.05 -3.36 -8.23
N ALA A 149 -4.73 -3.41 -7.10
CA ALA A 149 -5.59 -4.52 -6.71
C ALA A 149 -7.03 -4.07 -6.51
N VAL A 150 -7.97 -5.00 -6.74
CA VAL A 150 -9.41 -4.80 -6.53
C VAL A 150 -9.93 -5.77 -5.48
N GLY A 151 -10.85 -5.30 -4.66
CA GLY A 151 -11.55 -6.13 -3.70
C GLY A 151 -12.72 -6.84 -4.38
N HIS A 152 -12.92 -8.13 -4.11
CA HIS A 152 -14.03 -8.90 -4.68
C HIS A 152 -15.24 -9.04 -3.76
N GLY A 153 -15.22 -8.39 -2.59
CA GLY A 153 -16.14 -8.70 -1.51
C GLY A 153 -15.93 -10.12 -1.00
N THR A 154 -16.44 -10.44 0.19
CA THR A 154 -16.64 -11.86 0.50
C THR A 154 -17.77 -12.36 -0.38
N GLN A 155 -17.49 -13.26 -1.33
CA GLN A 155 -18.58 -14.05 -1.92
C GLN A 155 -19.29 -14.78 -0.78
N LYS A 156 -20.51 -14.34 -0.47
CA LYS A 156 -21.41 -15.02 0.47
C LYS A 156 -21.85 -16.37 -0.09
#